data_AF-A0AAW5ZKW4-F1
#
_entry.id   AF-A0AAW5ZKW4-F1
#
_cell.length_a   1.000
_cell.length_b   1.000
_cell.length_c   1.000
_cell.angle_alpha   90.00
_cell.angle_beta   90.00
_cell.angle_gamma   90.00
#
_symmetry.space_group_name_H-M   'P 1'
#
loop_
_entity.id
_entity.type
_entity.pdbx_description
1 polymer ?
#
loop_
_entity_poly.entity_id
_entity_poly.type
_entity_poly.pdbx_seq_one_letter_code
_entity_poly.pdbx_strand_id
1 'polypeptide(L)'
;MAVTHTVPATGIVLSDDPAWLPLDRIYGFLSQQTHWARGLPRTVFDRSMANSLAFAAYRLNGDGTHGDLAGFARVISDRATFAYLCDVFVLPEWRGKGISHVLMQFMREHPDLQGLRRTVLVTTDADWLYRKHGFTDVPGDSGFMQVHRPDVYQAAST
;
A
#
# COMPACT_ATOMS: atom_id res chain seq x y z
N MET A 1 -17.86 -2.22 6.45
CA MET A 1 -17.26 -3.05 5.39
C MET A 1 -16.91 -4.38 6.02
N ALA A 2 -16.98 -5.48 5.28
CA ALA A 2 -16.56 -6.76 5.84
C ALA A 2 -15.04 -6.73 5.98
N VAL A 3 -14.53 -6.93 7.19
CA VAL A 3 -13.11 -7.05 7.45
C VAL A 3 -12.63 -8.40 6.92
N THR A 4 -11.50 -8.40 6.23
CA THR A 4 -10.87 -9.61 5.70
C THR A 4 -9.59 -9.90 6.47
N HIS A 5 -9.50 -11.10 7.04
CA HIS A 5 -8.25 -11.61 7.61
C HIS A 5 -7.83 -12.87 6.87
N THR A 6 -6.60 -12.88 6.38
CA THR A 6 -6.01 -14.06 5.75
C THR A 6 -4.77 -14.46 6.51
N VAL A 7 -4.71 -15.72 6.93
CA VAL A 7 -3.55 -16.34 7.57
C VAL A 7 -3.04 -17.43 6.64
N PRO A 8 -2.14 -17.14 5.67
CA PRO A 8 -1.53 -18.19 4.89
C PRO A 8 -0.59 -19.02 5.79
N ALA A 9 -0.20 -20.22 5.35
CA ALA A 9 0.79 -21.07 6.04
C ALA A 9 2.22 -20.47 6.09
N THR A 10 2.37 -19.17 5.84
CA THR A 10 3.62 -18.43 5.65
C THR A 10 4.10 -17.70 6.90
N GLY A 11 3.37 -17.80 8.02
CA GLY A 11 3.67 -17.06 9.25
C GLY A 11 3.39 -15.57 9.15
N ILE A 12 2.56 -15.17 8.19
CA ILE A 12 2.10 -13.79 7.98
C ILE A 12 0.59 -13.73 8.18
N VAL A 13 0.08 -12.65 8.77
CA VAL A 13 -1.34 -12.32 8.84
C VAL A 13 -1.58 -11.08 8.01
N LEU A 14 -2.59 -11.11 7.14
CA LEU A 14 -3.01 -9.99 6.31
C LEU A 14 -4.33 -9.45 6.83
N SER A 15 -4.46 -8.14 6.89
CA SER A 15 -5.68 -7.48 7.33
C SER A 15 -5.90 -6.15 6.62
N ASP A 16 -7.16 -5.84 6.38
CA ASP A 16 -7.68 -4.54 5.97
C ASP A 16 -8.39 -3.80 7.11
N ASP A 17 -8.30 -4.31 8.36
CA ASP A 17 -8.95 -3.74 9.54
C ASP A 17 -8.28 -2.43 9.95
N PRO A 18 -8.97 -1.28 9.88
CA PRO A 18 -8.42 -0.02 10.34
C PRO A 18 -8.00 -0.04 11.82
N ALA A 19 -8.63 -0.87 12.65
CA ALA A 19 -8.31 -1.00 14.07
C ALA A 19 -6.94 -1.64 14.31
N TRP A 20 -6.41 -2.39 13.34
CA TRP A 20 -5.11 -3.05 13.47
C TRP A 20 -3.96 -2.16 13.00
N LEU A 21 -4.23 -1.06 12.29
CA LEU A 21 -3.20 -0.23 11.67
C LEU A 21 -2.40 0.57 12.71
N PRO A 22 -1.08 0.32 12.87
CA PRO A 22 -0.24 1.14 13.74
C PRO A 22 0.12 2.44 13.01
N LEU A 23 -0.81 3.40 12.97
CA LEU A 23 -0.72 4.63 12.17
C LEU A 23 0.57 5.42 12.42
N ASP A 24 1.03 5.51 13.66
CA ASP A 24 2.29 6.21 13.99
C ASP A 24 3.51 5.52 13.37
N ARG A 25 3.55 4.18 13.36
CA ARG A 25 4.65 3.40 12.76
C ARG A 25 4.63 3.51 11.24
N ILE A 26 3.45 3.43 10.63
CA ILE A 26 3.25 3.59 9.18
C ILE A 26 3.67 5.00 8.75
N TYR A 27 3.18 6.03 9.46
CA TYR A 27 3.55 7.42 9.23
C TYR A 27 5.05 7.65 9.37
N GLY A 28 5.66 7.16 10.44
CA GLY A 28 7.10 7.31 10.68
C GLY A 28 7.92 6.69 9.55
N PHE A 29 7.55 5.51 9.07
CA PHE A 29 8.24 4.88 7.95
C PHE A 29 8.05 5.65 6.64
N LEU A 30 6.82 6.00 6.27
CA LEU A 30 6.52 6.75 5.04
C LEU A 30 7.20 8.12 5.03
N SER A 31 7.01 8.92 6.07
CA SER A 31 7.48 10.31 6.10
C SER A 31 9.01 10.45 6.19
N GLN A 32 9.71 9.43 6.70
CA GLN A 32 11.14 9.51 6.98
C GLN A 32 11.99 8.58 6.11
N GLN A 33 11.49 7.40 5.76
CA GLN A 33 12.30 6.34 5.14
C GLN A 33 11.97 6.07 3.67
N THR A 34 10.85 6.59 3.14
CA THR A 34 10.53 6.45 1.71
C THR A 34 10.83 7.73 0.96
N HIS A 35 11.26 7.61 -0.30
CA HIS A 35 11.58 8.78 -1.12
C HIS A 35 10.32 9.49 -1.63
N TRP A 36 9.22 8.76 -1.86
CA TRP A 36 7.98 9.30 -2.42
C TRP A 36 7.07 10.00 -1.40
N ALA A 37 7.21 9.72 -0.11
CA ALA A 37 6.41 10.34 0.95
C ALA A 37 7.25 11.15 1.95
N ARG A 38 8.52 11.43 1.62
CA ARG A 38 9.42 12.20 2.49
C ARG A 38 8.81 13.56 2.83
N GLY A 39 8.79 13.89 4.12
CA GLY A 39 8.26 15.16 4.62
C GLY A 39 6.73 15.27 4.63
N LEU A 40 6.01 14.19 4.33
CA LEU A 40 4.54 14.15 4.38
C LEU A 40 4.03 14.68 5.74
N PRO A 41 3.21 15.74 5.76
CA PRO A 41 2.65 16.25 7.01
C PRO A 41 1.68 15.25 7.65
N ARG A 42 1.73 15.10 8.97
CA ARG A 42 0.88 14.17 9.72
C ARG A 42 -0.62 14.35 9.43
N THR A 43 -1.09 15.59 9.38
CA THR A 43 -2.50 15.90 9.08
C THR A 43 -2.93 15.45 7.68
N VAL A 44 -2.01 15.49 6.70
CA VAL A 44 -2.27 15.00 5.34
C VAL A 44 -2.28 13.47 5.33
N PHE A 45 -1.36 12.83 6.05
CA PHE A 45 -1.33 11.38 6.24
C PHE A 45 -2.64 10.87 6.84
N ASP A 46 -3.07 11.41 7.99
CA ASP A 46 -4.29 10.96 8.68
C ASP A 46 -5.52 11.09 7.79
N ARG A 47 -5.65 12.21 7.07
CA ARG A 47 -6.72 12.40 6.09
C ARG A 47 -6.65 11.39 4.94
N SER A 48 -5.45 11.07 4.44
CA SER A 48 -5.28 10.09 3.37
C SER A 48 -5.70 8.68 3.83
N MET A 49 -5.36 8.29 5.06
CA MET A 49 -5.74 7.02 5.66
C MET A 49 -7.26 6.91 5.86
N ALA A 50 -7.91 7.98 6.33
CA ALA A 50 -9.36 8.01 6.51
C ALA A 50 -10.17 7.86 5.21
N ASN A 51 -9.56 8.10 4.04
CA ASN A 51 -10.22 8.10 2.74
C ASN A 51 -9.68 7.02 1.78
N SER A 52 -8.91 6.05 2.29
CA SER A 52 -8.31 4.98 1.49
C SER A 52 -8.64 3.60 2.08
N LEU A 53 -8.52 2.57 1.26
CA LEU A 53 -8.35 1.20 1.75
C LEU A 53 -6.89 1.00 2.11
N ALA A 54 -6.63 0.36 3.24
CA ALA A 54 -5.30 0.17 3.78
C ALA A 54 -5.12 -1.29 4.15
N PHE A 55 -4.00 -1.87 3.74
CA PHE A 55 -3.70 -3.28 3.87
C PHE A 55 -2.39 -3.43 4.61
N ALA A 56 -2.39 -4.27 5.64
CA ALA A 56 -1.22 -4.50 6.46
C ALA A 56 -0.91 -6.00 6.56
N ALA A 57 0.38 -6.29 6.54
CA ALA A 57 0.94 -7.61 6.80
C ALA A 57 1.63 -7.60 8.16
N TYR A 58 1.38 -8.62 8.97
CA TYR A 58 1.95 -8.79 10.30
C TYR A 58 2.58 -10.16 10.45
N ARG A 59 3.52 -10.31 11.39
CA ARG A 59 3.94 -11.65 11.84
C ARG A 59 2.76 -12.37 12.49
N LEU A 60 2.56 -13.65 12.21
CA LEU A 60 1.68 -14.51 13.01
C LEU A 60 2.43 -14.97 14.27
N ASN A 61 1.86 -14.76 15.45
CA ASN A 61 2.38 -15.28 16.70
C ASN A 61 1.89 -16.72 16.94
N GLY A 62 2.60 -17.47 17.79
CA GLY A 62 2.27 -18.88 18.07
C GLY A 62 0.94 -19.10 18.81
N ASP A 63 0.35 -18.04 19.38
CA ASP A 63 -0.96 -18.03 20.03
C ASP A 63 -2.11 -17.67 19.08
N GLY A 64 -1.82 -17.47 17.79
CA GLY A 64 -2.80 -17.08 16.78
C GLY A 64 -3.06 -15.58 16.67
N THR A 65 -2.40 -14.75 17.51
CA THR A 65 -2.48 -13.29 17.41
C THR A 65 -1.52 -12.74 16.35
N HIS A 66 -1.72 -11.48 15.94
CA HIS A 66 -0.75 -10.79 15.09
C HIS A 66 0.34 -10.11 15.94
N GLY A 67 1.57 -10.12 15.44
CA GLY A 67 2.72 -9.45 16.04
C GLY A 67 3.06 -8.15 15.31
N ASP A 68 4.36 -7.95 15.09
CA ASP A 68 4.88 -6.74 14.44
C ASP A 68 4.36 -6.55 13.02
N LEU A 69 4.16 -5.28 12.65
CA LEU A 69 3.96 -4.87 11.26
C LEU A 69 5.17 -5.32 10.44
N ALA A 70 4.90 -5.98 9.33
CA ALA A 70 5.89 -6.50 8.40
C ALA A 70 5.84 -5.78 7.04
N GLY A 71 4.66 -5.35 6.61
CA GLY A 71 4.48 -4.57 5.39
C GLY A 71 3.13 -3.89 5.32
N PHE A 72 3.00 -2.98 4.36
CA PHE A 72 1.84 -2.12 4.19
C PHE A 72 1.60 -1.80 2.71
N ALA A 73 0.35 -1.56 2.35
CA ALA A 73 -0.06 -1.01 1.06
C ALA A 73 -1.35 -0.18 1.22
N ARG A 74 -1.55 0.80 0.35
CA ARG A 74 -2.73 1.67 0.35
C ARG A 74 -3.35 1.77 -1.03
N VAL A 75 -4.68 1.79 -1.08
CA VAL A 75 -5.45 1.93 -2.32
C VAL A 75 -6.46 3.05 -2.17
N ILE A 76 -6.40 4.04 -3.07
CA ILE A 76 -7.45 5.05 -3.24
C ILE A 76 -8.42 4.52 -4.29
N SER A 77 -9.70 4.37 -3.95
CA SER A 77 -10.68 3.74 -4.85
C SER A 77 -12.09 4.23 -4.60
N ASP A 78 -12.89 4.29 -5.66
CA ASP A 78 -14.35 4.44 -5.59
C ASP A 78 -15.07 3.09 -5.34
N ARG A 79 -14.30 1.99 -5.32
CA ARG A 79 -14.74 0.59 -5.13
C ARG A 79 -15.66 0.07 -6.23
N ALA A 80 -15.63 0.71 -7.40
CA ALA A 80 -16.53 0.37 -8.50
C ALA A 80 -15.85 0.46 -9.87
N THR A 81 -15.09 1.51 -10.13
CA THR A 81 -14.58 1.80 -11.48
C THR A 81 -13.07 1.99 -11.52
N PHE A 82 -12.46 2.50 -10.45
CA PHE A 82 -11.07 2.93 -10.48
C PHE A 82 -10.35 2.74 -9.16
N ALA A 83 -9.08 2.34 -9.23
CA ALA A 83 -8.17 2.33 -8.09
C ALA A 83 -6.78 2.91 -8.42
N TYR A 84 -6.17 3.58 -7.43
CA TYR A 84 -4.76 3.95 -7.41
C TYR A 84 -4.04 3.24 -6.27
N LEU A 85 -3.10 2.35 -6.60
CA LEU A 85 -2.24 1.66 -5.65
C LEU A 85 -1.02 2.53 -5.31
N CYS A 86 -0.78 2.73 -4.02
CA CYS A 86 0.28 3.59 -3.50
C CYS A 86 0.80 3.09 -2.13
N ASP A 87 1.88 3.73 -1.67
CA ASP A 87 2.48 3.51 -0.34
C ASP A 87 2.81 2.04 -0.01
N VAL A 88 3.18 1.26 -1.02
CA VAL A 88 3.59 -0.14 -0.83
C VAL A 88 4.99 -0.18 -0.23
N PHE A 89 5.13 -0.80 0.95
CA PHE A 89 6.43 -1.07 1.55
C PHE A 89 6.47 -2.36 2.37
N VAL A 90 7.68 -2.89 2.54
CA VAL A 90 8.01 -3.96 3.49
C VAL A 90 9.11 -3.43 4.40
N LEU A 91 8.93 -3.57 5.71
CA LEU A 91 9.93 -3.13 6.69
C LEU A 91 11.25 -3.89 6.46
N PRO A 92 12.42 -3.24 6.61
CA PRO A 92 13.72 -3.82 6.26
C PRO A 92 13.96 -5.24 6.78
N GLU A 93 13.65 -5.49 8.05
CA GLU A 93 13.81 -6.77 8.75
C GLU A 93 12.91 -7.90 8.20
N TRP A 94 11.90 -7.55 7.40
CA TRP A 94 10.94 -8.46 6.81
C TRP A 94 11.14 -8.67 5.29
N ARG A 95 12.09 -7.97 4.67
CA ARG A 95 12.35 -8.07 3.22
C ARG A 95 12.88 -9.45 2.82
N GLY A 96 12.71 -9.80 1.54
CA GLY A 96 13.14 -11.10 0.99
C GLY A 96 12.24 -12.29 1.37
N LYS A 97 11.14 -12.06 2.10
CA LYS A 97 10.22 -13.11 2.58
C LYS A 97 8.92 -13.22 1.78
N GLY A 98 8.83 -12.58 0.61
CA GLY A 98 7.63 -12.61 -0.24
C GLY A 98 6.44 -11.78 0.26
N ILE A 99 6.61 -10.92 1.28
CA ILE A 99 5.51 -10.16 1.89
C ILE A 99 4.80 -9.22 0.89
N SER A 100 5.56 -8.57 0.01
CA SER A 100 4.97 -7.72 -1.03
C SER A 100 4.05 -8.52 -1.97
N HIS A 101 4.43 -9.75 -2.31
CA HIS A 101 3.60 -10.61 -3.16
C HIS A 101 2.27 -10.99 -2.50
N VAL A 102 2.29 -11.34 -1.21
CA VAL A 102 1.05 -11.69 -0.51
C VAL A 102 0.15 -10.48 -0.27
N LEU A 103 0.71 -9.28 -0.02
CA LEU A 103 -0.06 -8.04 0.01
C LEU A 103 -0.72 -7.75 -1.35
N MET A 104 0.02 -7.87 -2.44
CA MET A 104 -0.51 -7.67 -3.79
C MET A 104 -1.60 -8.69 -4.14
N GLN A 105 -1.45 -9.95 -3.72
CA GLN A 105 -2.48 -10.96 -3.89
C GLN A 105 -3.73 -10.61 -3.09
N PHE A 106 -3.58 -10.28 -1.82
CA PHE A 106 -4.68 -9.92 -0.93
C PHE A 106 -5.49 -8.73 -1.46
N MET A 107 -4.82 -7.69 -1.96
CA MET A 107 -5.49 -6.54 -2.59
C MET A 107 -6.24 -6.93 -3.87
N ARG A 108 -5.67 -7.80 -4.71
CA ARG A 108 -6.34 -8.26 -5.94
C ARG A 108 -7.56 -9.11 -5.68
N GLU A 109 -7.59 -9.85 -4.57
CA GLU A 109 -8.70 -10.71 -4.18
C GLU A 109 -9.73 -9.98 -3.32
N HIS A 110 -9.46 -8.72 -2.94
CA HIS A 110 -10.33 -7.94 -2.07
C HIS A 110 -11.69 -7.66 -2.72
N PRO A 111 -12.83 -7.93 -2.05
CA PRO A 111 -14.16 -7.86 -2.65
C PRO A 111 -14.50 -6.47 -3.22
N ASP A 112 -14.09 -5.40 -2.55
CA ASP A 112 -14.37 -4.02 -3.02
C ASP A 112 -13.42 -3.53 -4.13
N LEU A 113 -12.49 -4.37 -4.58
CA LEU A 113 -11.55 -4.06 -5.65
C LEU A 113 -11.77 -4.96 -6.89
N GLN A 114 -12.91 -5.65 -6.95
CA GLN A 114 -13.31 -6.47 -8.09
C GLN A 114 -14.02 -5.64 -9.16
N GLY A 115 -13.88 -6.06 -10.42
CA GLY A 115 -14.59 -5.44 -11.55
C GLY A 115 -14.17 -4.02 -11.93
N LEU A 116 -13.10 -3.49 -11.30
CA LEU A 116 -12.59 -2.17 -11.60
C LEU A 116 -12.20 -2.08 -13.09
N ARG A 117 -12.65 -1.02 -13.76
CA ARG A 117 -12.24 -0.74 -15.14
C ARG A 117 -10.74 -0.50 -15.22
N ARG A 118 -10.15 0.06 -14.16
CA ARG A 118 -8.73 0.43 -14.16
C ARG A 118 -8.13 0.49 -12.76
N THR A 119 -6.96 -0.11 -12.61
CA THR A 119 -6.06 0.10 -11.46
C THR A 119 -4.73 0.63 -11.96
N VAL A 120 -4.23 1.70 -11.35
CA VAL A 120 -2.97 2.35 -11.74
C VAL A 120 -2.04 2.51 -10.55
N LEU A 121 -0.75 2.65 -10.84
CA LEU A 121 0.30 2.96 -9.87
C LEU A 121 1.42 3.73 -10.57
N VAL A 122 2.30 4.32 -9.77
CA VAL A 122 3.58 4.86 -10.23
C VAL A 122 4.67 4.11 -9.50
N THR A 123 5.69 3.65 -10.23
CA THR A 123 6.80 2.86 -9.69
C THR A 123 8.12 3.37 -10.24
N THR A 124 9.15 3.38 -9.41
CA THR A 124 10.52 3.81 -9.80
C THR A 124 11.42 2.60 -10.07
N ASP A 125 11.36 1.57 -9.22
CA ASP A 125 12.31 0.45 -9.18
C ASP A 125 11.66 -0.92 -8.87
N ALA A 126 10.32 -0.96 -8.77
CA ALA A 126 9.56 -2.16 -8.42
C ALA A 126 8.61 -2.62 -9.54
N ASP A 127 8.83 -2.21 -10.78
CA ASP A 127 7.98 -2.64 -11.91
C ASP A 127 7.93 -4.17 -12.06
N TRP A 128 9.06 -4.86 -11.81
CA TRP A 128 9.13 -6.33 -11.79
C TRP A 128 8.11 -6.99 -10.85
N LEU A 129 7.80 -6.36 -9.71
CA LEU A 129 6.81 -6.85 -8.76
C LEU A 129 5.43 -6.72 -9.37
N TYR A 130 5.10 -5.52 -9.85
CA TYR A 130 3.77 -5.21 -10.37
C TYR A 130 3.44 -5.99 -11.65
N ARG A 131 4.42 -6.21 -12.53
CA ARG A 131 4.26 -7.06 -13.73
C ARG A 131 3.83 -8.49 -13.38
N LYS A 132 4.38 -9.09 -12.31
CA LYS A 132 3.95 -10.41 -11.80
C LYS A 132 2.50 -10.42 -11.31
N HIS A 133 1.94 -9.25 -11.00
CA HIS A 133 0.55 -9.09 -10.58
C HIS A 133 -0.37 -8.57 -11.68
N GLY A 134 0.07 -8.57 -12.95
CA GLY A 134 -0.75 -8.25 -14.11
C GLY A 134 -0.77 -6.77 -14.48
N PHE A 135 0.05 -5.93 -13.84
CA PHE A 135 0.25 -4.56 -14.29
C PHE A 135 1.09 -4.54 -15.56
N THR A 136 0.73 -3.66 -16.48
CA THR A 136 1.47 -3.39 -17.72
C THR A 136 1.86 -1.92 -17.77
N ASP A 137 2.83 -1.59 -18.63
CA ASP A 137 3.14 -0.20 -18.92
C ASP A 137 1.91 0.51 -19.52
N VAL A 138 1.77 1.80 -19.21
CA VAL A 138 0.76 2.65 -19.82
C VAL A 138 1.26 3.05 -21.21
N PRO A 139 0.55 2.70 -22.30
CA PRO A 139 0.96 3.10 -23.65
C PRO A 139 1.06 4.63 -23.77
N GLY A 140 2.02 5.12 -24.56
CA GLY A 140 2.25 6.56 -24.71
C GLY A 140 1.09 7.34 -25.35
N ASP A 141 0.23 6.65 -26.10
CA ASP A 141 -0.97 7.17 -26.76
C ASP A 141 -2.26 7.02 -25.92
N SER A 142 -2.15 6.53 -24.69
CA SER A 142 -3.29 6.30 -23.79
C SER A 142 -4.00 7.55 -23.29
N GLY A 143 -3.45 8.75 -23.55
CA GLY A 143 -4.01 10.02 -23.09
C GLY A 143 -3.81 10.29 -21.59
N PHE A 144 -2.91 9.57 -20.91
CA PHE A 144 -2.59 9.84 -19.51
C PHE A 144 -1.90 11.19 -19.36
N MET A 145 -2.46 12.04 -18.50
CA MET A 145 -1.91 13.34 -18.13
C MET A 145 -1.85 13.44 -16.61
N GLN A 146 -0.88 14.19 -16.08
CA GLN A 146 -0.72 14.40 -14.65
C GLN A 146 -0.28 15.83 -14.34
N VAL A 147 -0.72 16.32 -13.19
CA VAL A 147 -0.08 17.46 -12.51
C VAL A 147 0.77 16.88 -11.40
N HIS A 148 2.07 16.78 -11.64
CA HIS A 148 3.00 16.15 -10.71
C HIS A 148 3.86 17.20 -10.01
N ARG A 149 3.83 17.20 -8.68
CA ARG A 149 4.65 18.06 -7.80
C ARG A 149 5.40 17.16 -6.81
N PRO A 150 6.51 16.52 -7.23
CA PRO A 150 7.17 15.47 -6.44
C PRO A 150 7.66 15.95 -5.07
N ASP A 151 7.99 17.25 -4.94
CA ASP A 151 8.58 17.81 -3.72
C ASP A 151 7.61 18.71 -2.94
N VAL A 152 6.29 18.53 -3.11
CA VAL A 152 5.26 19.42 -2.52
C VAL A 152 5.28 19.53 -1.00
N TYR A 153 5.94 18.61 -0.30
CA TYR A 153 6.08 18.61 1.17
C TYR A 153 7.49 18.90 1.66
N GLN A 154 8.46 19.02 0.77
CA GLN A 154 9.78 19.50 1.17
C GLN A 154 9.64 20.98 1.46
N ALA A 155 9.90 21.38 2.71
CA ALA A 155 9.94 22.79 3.05
C ALA A 155 10.91 23.48 2.07
N ALA A 156 10.51 24.62 1.50
CA ALA A 156 11.46 25.46 0.81
C ALA A 156 12.56 25.77 1.83
N SER A 157 13.77 25.28 1.58
CA SER A 157 14.93 25.60 2.40
C SER A 157 15.08 27.12 2.41
N THR A 158 14.57 27.79 3.46
CA THR A 158 14.93 29.16 3.81
C THR A 158 16.32 29.17 4.42
#